data_AF-A0A174W8X6-F1
#
_entry.id   AF-A0A174W8X6-F1
#
_cell.length_a   1.000
_cell.length_b   1.000
_cell.length_c   1.000
_cell.angle_alpha   90.00
_cell.angle_beta   90.00
_cell.angle_gamma   90.00
#
_symmetry.space_group_name_H-M   'P 1'
#
loop_
_entity.id
_entity.type
_entity.pdbx_description
1 polymer ?
#
loop_
_entity_poly.entity_id
_entity_poly.type
_entity_poly.pdbx_seq_one_letter_code
_entity_poly.pdbx_strand_id
1 'polypeptide(L)' 'MESVLQQRFFRLLSEYSQYEVSELELTEAIEELAIHLADSSMNEQDYNVLLRYFSFGLHRLKSYRVRFEQEKNALSASN' A
#
# COMPACT_ATOMS: atom_id res chain seq x y z
N MET A 1 -8.00 14.87 10.91
CA MET A 1 -6.59 14.87 10.43
C MET A 1 -5.60 14.88 11.59
N GLU A 2 -5.87 15.61 12.69
CA GLU A 2 -5.04 15.53 13.92
C GLU A 2 -4.94 14.13 14.55
N SER A 3 -5.94 13.26 14.38
CA SER A 3 -5.96 11.91 15.01
C SER A 3 -5.00 10.89 14.41
N VAL A 4 -4.62 11.01 13.12
CA VAL A 4 -3.78 10.02 12.43
C VAL A 4 -2.29 10.28 12.69
N LEU A 5 -1.88 11.56 12.73
CA LEU A 5 -0.47 11.92 12.98
C LEU A 5 -0.02 11.65 14.42
N GLN A 6 -0.96 11.45 15.34
CA GLN A 6 -0.68 11.07 16.73
C GLN A 6 -0.41 9.57 16.92
N GLN A 7 -0.67 8.75 15.89
CA GLN A 7 -0.49 7.30 15.94
C GLN A 7 0.99 6.93 16.14
N ARG A 8 1.19 5.81 16.84
CA ARG A 8 2.51 5.30 17.24
C ARG A 8 3.45 5.17 16.04
N PHE A 9 2.94 4.73 14.89
CA PHE A 9 3.68 4.62 13.63
C PHE A 9 4.39 5.93 13.22
N PHE A 10 3.68 7.05 13.17
CA PHE A 10 4.26 8.33 12.73
C PHE A 10 5.26 8.87 13.75
N ARG A 11 5.04 8.59 15.04
CA ARG A 11 5.99 8.92 16.11
C ARG A 11 7.29 8.15 15.94
N LEU A 12 7.22 6.83 15.74
CA LEU A 12 8.39 5.98 15.49
C LEU A 12 9.17 6.42 14.25
N LEU A 13 8.49 6.80 13.16
CA LEU A 13 9.16 7.35 11.98
C LEU A 13 9.87 8.69 12.26
N SER A 14 9.30 9.55 13.10
CA SER A 14 9.92 10.83 13.46
C SER A 14 11.14 10.65 14.38
N GLU A 15 11.12 9.62 15.21
CA GLU A 15 12.16 9.30 16.20
C GLU A 15 13.22 8.33 15.66
N TYR A 16 13.03 7.78 14.45
CA TYR A 16 13.93 6.79 13.83
C TYR A 16 15.40 7.25 13.72
N SER A 17 15.64 8.56 13.63
CA SER A 17 17.00 9.11 13.61
C SER A 17 17.71 9.07 14.98
N GLN A 18 16.96 8.96 16.07
CA GLN A 18 17.44 9.02 17.46
C GLN A 18 17.34 7.67 18.17
N TYR A 19 16.45 6.78 17.72
CA TYR A 19 16.17 5.49 18.34
C TYR A 19 16.10 4.39 17.30
N GLU A 20 16.78 3.28 17.55
CA GLU A 20 16.71 2.09 16.71
C GLU A 20 15.41 1.34 17.02
N VAL A 21 14.43 1.52 16.13
CA VAL A 21 13.10 0.89 16.25
C VAL A 21 13.22 -0.60 15.92
N SER A 22 12.73 -1.46 16.79
CA SER A 22 12.71 -2.90 16.53
C SER A 22 11.68 -3.29 15.46
N GLU A 23 11.94 -4.37 14.73
CA GLU A 23 11.00 -4.89 13.70
C GLU A 23 9.64 -5.24 14.30
N LEU A 24 9.60 -5.79 15.51
CA LEU A 24 8.38 -6.10 16.24
C LEU A 24 7.57 -4.83 16.55
N GLU A 25 8.23 -3.81 17.08
CA GLU A 25 7.61 -2.56 17.49
C GLU A 25 7.07 -1.77 16.29
N LEU A 26 7.76 -1.85 15.14
CA LEU A 26 7.29 -1.30 13.88
C LEU A 26 6.08 -2.09 13.33
N THR A 27 6.13 -3.42 13.43
CA THR A 27 5.03 -4.30 12.96
C THR A 27 3.75 -4.02 13.75
N GLU A 28 3.83 -3.95 15.08
CA GLU A 28 2.70 -3.60 15.95
C GLU A 28 2.13 -2.21 15.63
N ALA A 29 3.00 -1.22 15.39
CA ALA A 29 2.57 0.13 15.05
C ALA A 29 1.86 0.21 13.69
N ILE A 30 2.24 -0.64 12.73
CA ILE A 30 1.56 -0.77 11.43
C ILE A 30 0.18 -1.42 11.61
N GLU A 31 0.07 -2.47 12.44
CA GLU A 31 -1.21 -3.12 12.75
C GLU A 31 -2.19 -2.17 13.44
N GLU A 32 -1.74 -1.41 14.45
CA GLU A 32 -2.54 -0.38 15.13
C GLU A 32 -3.04 0.69 14.15
N LEU A 33 -2.17 1.15 13.24
CA LEU A 33 -2.54 2.13 12.21
C LEU A 33 -3.57 1.54 11.25
N ALA A 34 -3.44 0.27 10.85
CA ALA A 34 -4.38 -0.40 9.95
C ALA A 34 -5.77 -0.53 10.57
N ILE A 35 -5.86 -0.86 11.87
CA ILE A 35 -7.13 -0.92 12.61
C ILE A 35 -7.76 0.48 12.69
N HIS A 36 -6.97 1.49 13.04
CA HIS A 36 -7.48 2.87 13.12
C HIS A 36 -7.96 3.39 11.76
N LEU A 37 -7.26 3.04 10.68
CA LEU A 37 -7.68 3.36 9.32
C LEU A 37 -8.94 2.59 8.93
N ALA A 38 -9.05 1.31 9.28
CA ALA A 38 -10.25 0.51 9.03
C ALA A 38 -11.47 1.11 9.74
N ASP A 39 -11.33 1.43 11.04
CA ASP A 39 -12.38 2.04 11.87
C ASP A 39 -12.76 3.45 11.40
N SER A 40 -11.76 4.27 11.02
CA SER A 40 -12.01 5.61 10.46
C SER A 40 -12.58 5.58 9.04
N SER A 41 -12.30 4.52 8.28
CA SER A 41 -12.84 4.28 6.95
C SER A 41 -14.24 3.67 6.95
N MET A 42 -14.90 3.56 8.12
CA MET A 42 -16.29 3.09 8.25
C MET A 42 -17.34 4.08 7.68
N ASN A 43 -17.00 4.81 6.61
CA ASN A 43 -17.97 5.16 5.58
C ASN A 43 -17.78 4.20 4.42
N GLU A 44 -18.78 3.39 4.11
CA GLU A 44 -18.82 2.42 3.00
C GLU A 44 -18.32 3.03 1.67
N GLN A 45 -18.43 4.35 1.49
CA GLN A 45 -17.87 5.09 0.36
C GLN A 45 -16.34 5.07 0.28
N ASP A 46 -15.61 5.21 1.39
CA ASP A 46 -14.15 5.28 1.37
C ASP A 46 -13.53 3.91 1.05
N TYR A 47 -14.17 2.84 1.53
CA TYR A 47 -13.82 1.47 1.16
C TYR A 47 -14.05 1.20 -0.34
N ASN A 48 -15.15 1.70 -0.89
CA ASN A 48 -15.44 1.60 -2.33
C ASN A 48 -14.41 2.36 -3.18
N VAL A 49 -13.92 3.51 -2.70
CA VAL A 49 -12.86 4.27 -3.38
C VAL A 49 -11.56 3.47 -3.39
N LEU A 50 -11.15 2.91 -2.24
CA LEU A 50 -9.92 2.11 -2.13
C LEU A 50 -9.99 0.85 -3.01
N LEU A 51 -11.11 0.11 -2.98
CA LEU A 51 -11.33 -1.06 -3.82
C LEU A 51 -11.27 -0.73 -5.32
N ARG A 52 -11.79 0.44 -5.72
CA ARG A 52 -11.75 0.89 -7.11
C ARG A 52 -10.32 1.17 -7.57
N TYR A 53 -9.51 1.83 -6.75
CA TYR A 53 -8.10 2.07 -7.06
C TYR A 53 -7.28 0.79 -7.09
N PHE A 54 -7.52 -0.12 -6.15
CA PHE A 54 -6.87 -1.43 -6.13
C PHE A 54 -7.21 -2.24 -7.38
N SER A 55 -8.49 -2.30 -7.75
CA SER A 55 -8.95 -2.98 -8.97
C SER A 55 -8.34 -2.38 -10.24
N PHE A 56 -8.22 -1.05 -10.29
CA PHE A 56 -7.59 -0.35 -11.41
C PHE A 56 -6.09 -0.67 -11.53
N GLY A 57 -5.36 -0.66 -10.41
CA GLY A 57 -3.95 -1.04 -10.37
C GLY A 57 -3.72 -2.47 -10.84
N LEU A 58 -4.55 -3.41 -10.35
CA LEU A 58 -4.49 -4.81 -10.76
C LEU A 58 -4.77 -5.00 -12.25
N HIS A 59 -5.74 -4.27 -12.81
CA HIS A 59 -6.04 -4.31 -14.24
C HIS A 59 -4.87 -3.81 -15.09
N ARG A 60 -4.23 -2.70 -14.70
CA ARG A 60 -3.03 -2.22 -15.40
C ARG A 60 -1.89 -3.23 -15.33
N LEU A 61 -1.66 -3.86 -14.19
CA LEU A 61 -0.60 -4.86 -14.04
C LEU A 61 -0.83 -6.07 -14.96
N LYS A 62 -2.07 -6.55 -15.06
CA LYS A 62 -2.46 -7.60 -16.02
C LYS A 62 -2.22 -7.17 -17.46
N SER A 63 -2.59 -5.94 -17.81
CA SER A 63 -2.37 -5.39 -19.15
C SER A 63 -0.88 -5.28 -19.50
N TYR A 64 -0.04 -4.80 -18.58
CA TYR A 64 1.41 -4.76 -18.76
C TYR A 64 2.01 -6.14 -18.95
N ARG A 65 1.58 -7.14 -18.17
CA ARG A 65 2.03 -8.52 -18.34
C ARG A 65 1.71 -9.04 -19.75
N VAL A 66 0.48 -8.83 -20.23
CA VAL A 66 0.08 -9.27 -21.58
C VAL A 66 0.93 -8.58 -22.65
N ARG A 67 1.12 -7.26 -22.53
CA ARG A 67 1.92 -6.49 -23.47
C ARG A 67 3.39 -6.93 -23.49
N PHE A 68 3.97 -7.18 -22.32
CA PHE A 68 5.34 -7.68 -22.20
C PHE A 68 5.51 -9.06 -22.86
N GLU A 69 4.56 -9.99 -22.63
CA GLU A 69 4.60 -11.30 -23.29
C GLU A 69 4.47 -11.18 -24.81
N GLN A 70 3.63 -10.28 -25.32
CA GLN A 70 3.50 -10.02 -26.75
C GLN A 70 4.78 -9.45 -27.36
N GLU A 71 5.39 -8.46 -26.72
CA GLU A 71 6.64 -7.84 -27.18
C GLU A 71 7.79 -8.87 -27.19
N LYS A 72 7.89 -9.72 -26.17
CA LYS A 72 8.86 -10.82 -26.13
C LYS A 72 8.66 -11.81 -27.28
N ASN A 73 7.41 -12.20 -27.56
CA ASN A 73 7.11 -13.15 -28.62
C ASN A 73 7.40 -12.55 -30.01
N ALA A 74 7.12 -11.26 -30.21
CA ALA A 74 7.45 -10.56 -31.45
C ALA A 74 8.97 -10.44 -31.67
N LEU A 75 9.74 -10.13 -30.62
CA LEU A 75 11.20 -10.11 -30.68
C LEU A 75 11.80 -11.48 -31.05
N SER A 76 11.18 -12.55 -30.52
CA SER A 76 11.60 -13.93 -30.79
C SER A 76 11.28 -14.38 -32.22
N ALA A 77 10.22 -13.84 -32.83
CA ALA A 77 9.79 -14.18 -34.18
C ALA A 77 10.53 -13.39 -35.28
N SER A 78 11.25 -12.32 -34.90
CA SER A 78 12.04 -11.48 -35.82
C SER A 78 13.52 -11.90 -35.94
N ASN A 79 13.93 -12.97 -35.24
CA ASN A 79 15.28 -13.56 -35.29
C ASN A 79 15.30 -14.84 -36.14
#